data_AF-A0A3D0RR11-F1
#
_entry.id   AF-A0A3D0RR11-F1
#
_cell.length_a   1.000
_cell.length_b   1.000
_cell.length_c   1.000
_cell.angle_alpha   90.00
_cell.angle_beta   90.00
_cell.angle_gamma   90.00
#
_symmetry.space_group_name_H-M   'P 1'
#
loop_
_entity.id
_entity.type
_entity.pdbx_description
1 polymer ?
#
loop_
_entity_poly.entity_id
_entity_poly.type
_entity_poly.pdbx_seq_one_letter_code
_entity_poly.pdbx_strand_id
1 'polypeptide(L)'
;LIRQLDWFNLISCRELRNEEHTKIAPGLNLTLAEEQLASVHKGIWKYGYDSLYRTILRLPLFWLLVPAFWVLKITRLGSCLYKQLAVNRHIVPLHCRQKDCERI
;
A
#
# COMPACT_ATOMS: atom_id res chain seq x y z
N LEU A 1 -10.70 -2.10 -10.39
CA LEU A 1 -11.31 -2.68 -9.16
C LEU A 1 -11.33 -1.70 -7.99
N ILE A 2 -10.18 -1.25 -7.45
CA ILE A 2 -10.13 -0.29 -6.31
C ILE A 2 -10.91 1.00 -6.60
N ARG A 3 -10.74 1.56 -7.81
CA ARG A 3 -11.43 2.79 -8.25
C ARG A 3 -12.96 2.66 -8.35
N GLN A 4 -13.51 1.45 -8.44
CA GLN A 4 -14.96 1.19 -8.45
C GLN A 4 -15.53 1.06 -7.03
N LEU A 5 -14.69 0.65 -6.08
CA LEU A 5 -15.06 0.48 -4.66
C LEU A 5 -14.92 1.77 -3.87
N ASP A 6 -14.18 2.75 -4.39
CA ASP A 6 -14.03 4.08 -3.83
C ASP A 6 -15.23 4.97 -4.18
N TRP A 7 -16.34 4.79 -3.48
CA TRP A 7 -17.57 5.56 -3.70
C TRP A 7 -17.40 7.08 -3.54
N PHE A 8 -16.46 7.51 -2.70
CA PHE A 8 -16.22 8.92 -2.43
C PHE A 8 -15.05 9.51 -3.24
N ASN A 9 -14.41 8.71 -4.10
CA ASN A 9 -13.27 9.11 -4.92
C ASN A 9 -12.14 9.75 -4.07
N LEU A 10 -11.95 9.25 -2.83
CA LEU A 10 -11.01 9.77 -1.83
C LEU A 10 -9.62 9.12 -1.92
N ILE A 11 -9.43 8.14 -2.80
CA ILE A 11 -8.22 7.35 -2.94
C ILE A 11 -7.63 7.58 -4.34
N SER A 12 -6.48 8.25 -4.38
CA SER A 12 -5.64 8.32 -5.57
C SER A 12 -4.60 7.21 -5.51
N CYS A 13 -4.62 6.31 -6.50
CA CYS A 13 -3.57 5.31 -6.69
C CYS A 13 -2.47 5.90 -7.58
N ARG A 14 -1.22 5.77 -7.13
CA ARG A 14 -0.03 6.14 -7.91
C ARG A 14 0.90 4.95 -7.98
N GLU A 15 1.54 4.77 -9.13
CA GLU A 15 2.50 3.70 -9.33
C GLU A 15 3.85 4.09 -8.74
N LEU A 16 4.47 3.19 -7.97
CA LEU A 16 5.78 3.43 -7.37
C LEU A 16 6.92 3.36 -8.40
N ARG A 17 6.71 2.60 -9.48
CA ARG A 17 7.70 2.34 -10.54
C ARG A 17 7.71 3.41 -11.63
N ASN A 18 6.81 4.38 -11.56
CA ASN A 18 6.78 5.48 -12.51
C ASN A 18 7.52 6.68 -11.90
N GLU A 19 8.67 7.02 -12.46
CA GLU A 19 9.53 8.09 -11.95
C GLU A 19 8.82 9.44 -11.84
N GLU A 20 7.87 9.74 -12.72
CA GLU A 20 7.10 10.99 -12.66
C GLU A 20 6.26 11.05 -11.40
N HIS A 21 5.64 9.94 -11.01
CA HIS A 21 4.80 9.86 -9.82
C HIS A 21 5.63 9.91 -8.53
N THR A 22 6.84 9.36 -8.56
CA THR A 22 7.77 9.27 -7.43
C THR A 22 8.45 10.61 -7.16
N LYS A 23 8.80 11.37 -8.21
CA LYS A 23 9.39 12.73 -8.09
C LYS A 23 8.41 13.75 -7.46
N ILE A 24 7.11 13.55 -7.61
CA ILE A 24 6.05 14.42 -7.06
C ILE A 24 5.77 14.12 -5.56
N ALA A 25 6.40 13.09 -4.98
CA ALA A 25 6.14 12.61 -3.62
C ALA A 25 7.29 12.99 -2.66
N PRO A 26 7.41 14.26 -2.21
CA PRO A 26 8.46 14.68 -1.29
C PRO A 26 8.35 13.91 0.04
N GLY A 27 9.48 13.37 0.52
CA GLY A 27 9.55 12.63 1.78
C GLY A 27 9.10 11.16 1.72
N LEU A 28 8.85 10.62 0.52
CA LEU A 28 8.61 9.19 0.33
C LEU A 28 9.89 8.40 0.58
N ASN A 29 9.84 7.41 1.47
CA ASN A 29 10.91 6.45 1.65
C ASN A 29 10.71 5.30 0.66
N LEU A 30 11.54 5.27 -0.39
CA LEU A 30 11.42 4.30 -1.48
C LEU A 30 11.64 2.86 -1.01
N THR A 31 12.64 2.62 -0.17
CA THR A 31 12.93 1.28 0.37
C THR A 31 11.71 0.70 1.11
N LEU A 32 11.07 1.51 1.97
CA LEU A 32 9.87 1.06 2.68
C LEU A 32 8.64 0.94 1.77
N ALA A 33 8.51 1.80 0.76
CA ALA A 33 7.41 1.75 -0.20
C ALA A 33 7.53 0.55 -1.17
N GLU A 34 8.76 0.12 -1.46
CA GLU A 34 9.02 -1.09 -2.22
C GLU A 34 8.60 -2.32 -1.41
N GLU A 35 8.92 -2.39 -0.13
CA GLU A 35 8.55 -3.53 0.70
C GLU A 35 7.06 -3.52 1.12
N GLN A 36 6.48 -2.34 1.36
CA GLN A 36 5.19 -2.19 2.02
C GLN A 36 4.30 -1.13 1.36
N LEU A 37 2.99 -1.25 1.56
CA LEU A 37 2.03 -0.26 1.06
C LEU A 37 2.29 1.11 1.68
N ALA A 38 2.62 2.10 0.86
CA ALA A 38 2.75 3.49 1.27
C ALA A 38 1.43 4.24 1.09
N SER A 39 1.07 5.10 2.04
CA SER A 39 -0.04 6.04 1.91
C SER A 39 0.35 7.38 2.50
N VAL A 40 -0.08 8.46 1.84
CA VAL A 40 0.14 9.82 2.32
C VAL A 40 -1.20 10.49 2.61
N HIS A 41 -1.26 11.18 3.75
CA HIS A 41 -2.41 12.02 4.08
C HIS A 41 -1.91 13.26 4.83
N LYS A 42 -2.27 14.45 4.34
CA LYS A 42 -1.83 15.75 4.88
C LYS A 42 -0.31 15.83 5.08
N GLY A 43 0.46 15.34 4.10
CA GLY A 43 1.93 15.32 4.15
C GLY A 43 2.57 14.26 5.05
N ILE A 44 1.77 13.47 5.79
CA ILE A 44 2.28 12.41 6.68
C ILE A 44 2.24 11.07 5.95
N TRP A 45 3.43 10.56 5.64
CA TRP A 45 3.61 9.21 5.13
C TRP A 45 3.37 8.17 6.20
N LYS A 46 2.60 7.14 5.84
CA LYS A 46 2.45 5.90 6.60
C LYS A 46 2.80 4.73 5.68
N TYR A 47 3.17 3.62 6.31
CA TYR A 47 3.61 2.41 5.61
C TYR A 47 2.93 1.18 6.22
N GLY A 48 2.82 0.14 5.41
CA GLY A 48 2.34 -1.17 5.81
C GLY A 48 0.90 -1.20 6.30
N TYR A 49 0.68 -1.83 7.45
CA TYR A 49 -0.66 -2.02 8.01
C TYR A 49 -1.38 -0.71 8.33
N ASP A 50 -0.66 0.34 8.75
CA ASP A 50 -1.27 1.65 9.00
C ASP A 50 -1.84 2.26 7.72
N SER A 51 -1.15 2.09 6.59
CA SER A 51 -1.65 2.51 5.28
C SER A 51 -2.86 1.71 4.86
N LEU A 52 -2.82 0.39 5.05
CA LEU A 52 -3.94 -0.48 4.74
C LEU A 52 -5.18 -0.11 5.56
N TYR A 53 -5.01 0.10 6.87
CA TYR A 53 -6.09 0.50 7.77
C TYR A 53 -6.72 1.83 7.34
N ARG A 54 -5.91 2.82 6.94
CA ARG A 54 -6.42 4.11 6.42
C ARG A 54 -7.21 3.93 5.13
N THR A 55 -6.76 3.05 4.24
CA THR A 55 -7.48 2.73 3.00
C THR A 55 -8.83 2.08 3.31
N ILE A 56 -8.86 1.09 4.21
CA ILE A 56 -10.08 0.41 4.67
C ILE A 56 -11.09 1.40 5.26
N LEU A 57 -10.64 2.36 6.07
CA LEU A 57 -11.51 3.40 6.64
C LEU A 57 -12.20 4.28 5.59
N ARG A 58 -11.65 4.40 4.37
CA ARG A 58 -12.26 5.20 3.28
C ARG A 58 -13.19 4.38 2.39
N LEU A 59 -13.07 3.06 2.42
CA LEU A 59 -13.89 2.16 1.63
C LEU A 59 -15.13 1.76 2.45
N PRO A 60 -16.33 2.28 2.12
CA PRO A 60 -17.54 2.02 2.91
C PRO A 60 -17.89 0.54 2.99
N LEU A 61 -17.55 -0.25 1.95
CA LEU A 61 -17.74 -1.69 1.94
C LEU A 61 -17.04 -2.41 3.09
N PHE A 62 -15.87 -1.92 3.51
CA PHE A 62 -15.08 -2.55 4.57
C PHE A 62 -15.38 -1.99 5.97
N TRP A 63 -16.33 -1.06 6.11
CA TRP A 63 -16.70 -0.47 7.41
C TRP A 63 -17.21 -1.49 8.41
N LEU A 64 -17.93 -2.53 7.96
CA LEU A 64 -18.38 -3.61 8.84
C LEU A 64 -17.20 -4.33 9.51
N LEU A 65 -16.04 -4.39 8.85
CA LEU A 65 -14.84 -5.06 9.34
C LEU A 65 -13.87 -4.11 10.07
N VAL A 66 -14.09 -2.79 10.03
CA VAL A 66 -13.26 -1.79 10.72
C VAL A 66 -13.01 -2.12 12.19
N PRO A 67 -14.01 -2.50 13.03
CA PRO A 67 -13.73 -2.83 14.43
C PRO A 67 -12.75 -4.01 14.57
N ALA A 68 -12.85 -5.03 13.71
CA ALA A 68 -11.89 -6.14 13.72
C ALA A 68 -10.47 -5.68 13.34
N PHE A 69 -10.34 -4.86 12.29
CA PHE A 69 -9.04 -4.28 11.92
C PHE A 69 -8.49 -3.32 12.99
N TRP A 70 -9.34 -2.65 13.76
CA TRP A 70 -8.92 -1.82 14.89
C TRP A 70 -8.34 -2.67 16.03
N VAL A 71 -8.96 -3.81 16.35
CA VAL A 71 -8.41 -4.78 17.33
C VAL A 71 -7.05 -5.30 16.85
N LEU A 72 -6.92 -5.65 15.57
CA LEU A 72 -5.63 -6.07 15.00
C LEU A 72 -4.57 -4.95 15.05
N LYS A 73 -5.00 -3.69 14.96
CA LYS A 73 -4.11 -2.53 15.10
C LYS A 73 -3.58 -2.40 16.52
N ILE A 74 -4.46 -2.43 17.52
CA ILE A 74 -4.09 -2.17 18.91
C ILE A 74 -3.23 -3.29 19.48
N THR A 75 -3.50 -4.53 19.08
CA THR A 75 -2.74 -5.72 19.48
C THR A 75 -1.40 -5.87 18.75
N ARG A 76 -1.08 -4.98 17.79
CA ARG A 76 0.08 -5.07 16.88
C ARG A 76 0.16 -6.34 16.01
N LEU A 77 -0.78 -7.27 16.15
CA LEU A 77 -0.91 -8.48 15.34
C LEU A 77 -1.11 -8.14 13.86
N GLY A 78 -1.87 -7.08 13.56
CA GLY A 78 -2.12 -6.63 12.19
C GLY A 78 -0.82 -6.29 11.45
N SER A 79 0.13 -5.62 12.11
CA SER A 79 1.43 -5.29 11.52
C SER A 79 2.30 -6.53 11.29
N CYS A 80 2.24 -7.52 12.19
CA CYS A 80 2.98 -8.77 12.05
C CYS A 80 2.45 -9.60 10.89
N LEU A 81 1.12 -9.83 10.86
CA LEU A 81 0.45 -10.55 9.77
C LEU A 81 0.66 -9.85 8.42
N TYR A 82 0.56 -8.52 8.40
CA TYR A 82 0.81 -7.74 7.20
C TYR A 82 2.23 -7.93 6.70
N LYS A 83 3.24 -7.88 7.57
CA LYS A 83 4.64 -8.08 7.19
C LYS A 83 4.85 -9.46 6.59
N GLN A 84 4.26 -10.50 7.18
CA GLN A 84 4.36 -11.86 6.68
C GLN A 84 3.72 -12.01 5.28
N LEU A 85 2.56 -11.39 5.06
CA LEU A 85 1.91 -11.35 3.74
C LEU A 85 2.70 -10.53 2.72
N ALA A 86 3.28 -9.41 3.13
CA ALA A 86 4.05 -8.52 2.27
C ALA A 86 5.34 -9.18 1.77
N VAL A 87 6.04 -9.92 2.63
CA VAL A 87 7.27 -10.67 2.27
C VAL A 87 6.96 -11.82 1.30
N ASN A 88 5.80 -12.47 1.45
CA ASN A 88 5.38 -13.55 0.56
C ASN A 88 4.81 -13.07 -0.79
N ARG A 89 4.78 -11.76 -1.06
CA ARG A 89 4.32 -11.27 -2.36
C ARG A 89 5.38 -11.62 -3.42
N HIS A 90 5.08 -12.58 -4.30
CA HIS A 90 5.89 -12.75 -5.51
C HIS A 90 5.60 -11.58 -6.45
N ILE A 91 6.53 -10.63 -6.52
CA ILE A 91 6.47 -9.54 -7.49
C ILE A 91 6.84 -10.13 -8.84
N VAL A 92 5.88 -10.74 -9.52
CA VAL A 92 6.09 -11.20 -10.90
C VAL A 92 6.17 -9.96 -11.79
N PRO A 93 7.30 -9.70 -12.47
CA PRO A 93 7.38 -8.59 -13.41
C PRO A 93 6.51 -8.91 -14.63
N LEU A 94 5.39 -8.20 -14.77
CA LEU A 94 4.42 -8.38 -15.86
C LEU A 94 5.00 -8.12 -17.27
N HIS A 95 6.21 -7.53 -17.37
CA HIS A 95 6.85 -7.15 -18.63
C HIS A 95 8.35 -7.43 -18.68
N CYS A 96 8.86 -8.51 -18.07
CA CYS A 96 10.22 -8.94 -18.38
C CYS A 96 10.23 -9.68 -19.73
N ARG A 97 10.64 -9.01 -20.80
CA ARG A 97 11.22 -9.72 -21.94
C ARG A 97 12.54 -10.32 -21.45
N GLN A 98 12.82 -11.57 -21.84
CA GLN A 98 13.96 -12.38 -21.38
C GLN A 98 15.34 -11.71 -21.46
N LYS A 99 15.49 -10.58 -22.16
CA LYS A 99 16.75 -9.84 -22.33
C LYS A 99 16.99 -8.73 -21.29
N ASP A 100 15.96 -8.30 -20.56
CA ASP A 100 16.06 -7.14 -19.65
C ASP A 100 16.22 -7.53 -18.17
N CYS A 101 16.46 -8.81 -17.90
CA CYS A 101 16.55 -9.33 -16.53
C CYS A 101 18.02 -9.63 -16.17
N GLU A 102 18.88 -8.62 -16.19
CA GLU A 102 20.12 -8.64 -15.41
C GLU A 102 19.85 -8.11 -14.01
N ARG A 103 20.29 -8.88 -13.01
CA ARG A 103 20.17 -8.55 -11.59
C ARG A 103 20.90 -7.23 -11.32
N ILE A 104 20.16 -6.25 -10.81
CA ILE A 104 20.71 -5.14 -10.02
C ILE A 104 20.78 -5.61 -8.57
#